data_AF-A0AAU0UE55-F1
#
_entry.id   AF-A0AAU0UE55-F1
#
_cell.length_a   1.000
_cell.length_b   1.000
_cell.length_c   1.000
_cell.angle_alpha   90.00
_cell.angle_beta   90.00
_cell.angle_gamma   90.00
#
_symmetry.space_group_name_H-M   'P 1'
#
loop_
_entity.id
_entity.type
_entity.pdbx_description
1 polymer ?
#
loop_
_entity_poly.entity_id
_entity_poly.type
_entity_poly.pdbx_seq_one_letter_code
_entity_poly.pdbx_strand_id
1 'polypeptide(L)'
;MHPSIQQRVDGVKALHVRSSIATAAFYALIGRDAPAQAVRYQVTTKGPKAYHIIELSTGKVKGFRFSWKDAVNFAQQLEAKADGVVVVLSEGAQQ
;
A
#
# COMPACT_ATOMS: atom_id res chain seq x y z
N MET A 1 1.42 -43.06 -13.87
CA MET A 1 0.78 -41.77 -14.19
C MET A 1 1.26 -41.36 -15.58
N HIS A 2 0.37 -41.00 -16.52
CA HIS A 2 0.79 -40.62 -17.87
C HIS A 2 1.49 -39.25 -17.85
N PRO A 3 2.59 -39.02 -18.59
CA PRO A 3 3.37 -37.77 -18.52
C PRO A 3 2.56 -36.48 -18.73
N SER A 4 1.57 -36.53 -19.64
CA SER A 4 0.69 -35.37 -19.89
C SER A 4 -0.23 -35.02 -18.70
N ILE A 5 -0.56 -36.00 -17.86
CA ILE A 5 -1.34 -35.77 -16.64
C ILE A 5 -0.44 -35.14 -15.57
N GLN A 6 0.81 -35.60 -15.47
CA GLN A 6 1.78 -35.03 -14.54
C GLN A 6 2.06 -33.55 -14.83
N GLN A 7 2.28 -33.19 -16.10
CA GLN A 7 2.47 -31.80 -16.52
C GLN A 7 1.29 -30.88 -16.12
N ARG A 8 0.06 -31.38 -16.27
CA ARG A 8 -1.14 -30.62 -15.88
C ARG A 8 -1.19 -30.39 -14.37
N VAL A 9 -0.92 -31.44 -13.58
CA VAL A 9 -0.88 -31.34 -12.11
C VAL A 9 0.18 -30.34 -11.66
N ASP A 10 1.37 -30.39 -12.26
CA ASP A 10 2.47 -29.49 -11.90
C ASP A 10 2.15 -28.03 -12.28
N GLY A 11 1.51 -27.82 -13.44
CA GLY A 11 1.03 -26.50 -13.85
C GLY A 11 -0.02 -25.91 -12.91
N VAL A 12 -0.99 -26.71 -12.47
CA VAL A 12 -2.02 -26.27 -11.51
C VAL A 12 -1.42 -25.96 -10.15
N LYS A 13 -0.49 -26.79 -9.66
CA LYS A 13 0.24 -26.52 -8.41
C LYS A 13 1.00 -25.19 -8.49
N ALA A 14 1.70 -24.94 -9.60
CA ALA A 14 2.42 -23.68 -9.80
C ALA A 14 1.48 -22.47 -9.89
N LEU A 15 0.29 -22.61 -10.48
CA LEU A 15 -0.71 -21.55 -10.49
C LEU A 15 -1.32 -21.31 -9.09
N HIS A 16 -1.57 -22.37 -8.33
CA HIS A 16 -2.11 -22.27 -6.99
C HIS A 16 -1.14 -21.59 -6.02
N VAL A 17 0.15 -21.97 -6.06
CA VAL A 17 1.21 -21.28 -5.31
C VAL A 17 1.24 -19.79 -5.67
N ARG A 18 1.18 -19.46 -6.96
CA ARG A 18 1.09 -18.07 -7.42
C ARG A 18 -0.15 -17.35 -6.86
N SER A 19 -1.32 -17.99 -6.83
CA SER A 19 -2.53 -17.32 -6.34
C SER A 19 -2.49 -16.89 -4.86
N SER A 20 -1.62 -17.49 -4.05
CA SER A 20 -1.57 -17.28 -2.60
C SER A 20 -0.28 -16.64 -2.06
N ILE A 21 0.78 -16.56 -2.87
CA ILE A 21 2.03 -15.92 -2.46
C ILE A 21 1.93 -14.40 -2.47
N ALA A 22 2.59 -13.79 -1.48
CA ALA A 22 2.71 -12.35 -1.38
C ALA A 22 3.40 -11.78 -2.64
N THR A 23 3.00 -10.58 -3.06
CA THR A 23 3.55 -9.85 -4.22
C THR A 23 5.09 -9.83 -4.22
N ALA A 24 5.72 -9.66 -3.05
CA ALA A 24 7.19 -9.69 -2.94
C ALA A 24 7.82 -11.04 -3.38
N ALA A 25 7.18 -12.16 -3.07
CA ALA A 25 7.66 -13.49 -3.46
C ALA A 25 7.49 -13.74 -4.98
N PHE A 26 6.49 -13.12 -5.61
CA PHE A 26 6.36 -13.14 -7.07
C PHE A 26 7.51 -12.43 -7.78
N TYR A 27 7.88 -11.24 -7.30
CA TYR A 27 9.02 -10.50 -7.83
C TYR A 27 10.31 -11.30 -7.63
N ALA A 28 10.51 -11.91 -6.45
CA ALA A 28 11.66 -12.77 -6.19
C ALA A 28 11.73 -13.98 -7.15
N LEU A 29 10.59 -14.61 -7.49
CA LEU A 29 10.54 -15.75 -8.41
C LEU A 29 11.03 -15.41 -9.82
N ILE A 30 10.85 -14.16 -10.26
CA ILE A 30 11.31 -13.68 -11.57
C ILE A 30 12.66 -12.94 -11.48
N GLY A 31 13.35 -13.03 -10.34
CA GLY A 31 14.65 -12.36 -10.13
C GLY A 31 14.56 -10.84 -10.14
N ARG A 32 13.41 -10.27 -9.77
CA ARG A 32 13.21 -8.82 -9.67
C ARG A 32 12.98 -8.42 -8.21
N ASP A 33 13.39 -7.22 -7.88
CA ASP A 33 13.02 -6.61 -6.61
C ASP A 33 11.55 -6.22 -6.62
N ALA A 34 10.89 -6.36 -5.47
CA ALA A 34 9.54 -5.85 -5.29
C ALA A 34 9.54 -4.32 -5.43
N PRO A 35 8.52 -3.73 -6.09
CA PRO A 35 8.43 -2.28 -6.19
C PRO A 35 8.37 -1.70 -4.78
N ALA A 36 9.24 -0.74 -4.50
CA ALA A 36 9.19 0.00 -3.25
C ALA A 36 7.82 0.68 -3.15
N GLN A 37 7.12 0.44 -2.04
CA GLN A 37 5.88 1.12 -1.74
C GLN A 37 6.20 2.59 -1.43
N ALA A 38 6.21 3.44 -2.46
CA ALA A 38 6.62 4.84 -2.35
C ALA A 38 5.66 5.69 -1.49
N VAL A 39 4.40 5.25 -1.37
CA VAL A 39 3.37 5.91 -0.55
C VAL A 39 2.92 4.92 0.52
N ARG A 40 3.06 5.27 1.80
CA ARG A 40 2.69 4.44 2.95
C ARG A 40 1.30 4.78 3.48
N TYR A 41 0.89 6.05 3.37
CA TYR A 41 -0.39 6.54 3.88
C TYR A 41 -1.28 7.07 2.76
N GLN A 42 -2.51 6.54 2.66
CA GLN A 42 -3.50 6.96 1.69
C GLN A 42 -4.65 7.70 2.38
N VAL A 43 -5.03 8.86 1.83
CA VAL A 43 -6.27 9.56 2.22
C VAL A 43 -7.44 8.99 1.41
N THR A 44 -8.49 8.53 2.08
CA THR A 44 -9.71 7.99 1.46
C THR A 44 -10.94 8.72 1.97
N THR A 45 -11.76 9.22 1.05
CA THR A 45 -13.06 9.81 1.37
C THR A 45 -14.05 8.71 1.78
N LYS A 46 -14.64 8.83 2.97
CA LYS A 46 -15.66 7.90 3.50
C LYS A 46 -17.03 8.55 3.70
N GLY A 47 -17.12 9.87 3.59
CA GLY A 47 -18.36 10.62 3.68
C GLY A 47 -18.16 12.08 3.22
N PRO A 48 -19.22 12.91 3.25
CA PRO A 48 -19.20 14.26 2.66
C PRO A 48 -18.06 15.16 3.16
N LYS A 49 -17.63 14.94 4.40
CA LYS A 49 -16.51 15.64 5.04
C LYS A 49 -15.70 14.69 5.92
N ALA A 50 -15.61 13.41 5.58
CA ALA A 50 -14.89 12.43 6.40
C ALA A 50 -13.79 11.78 5.58
N TYR A 51 -12.55 12.06 5.97
CA TYR A 51 -11.35 11.57 5.28
C TYR A 51 -10.57 10.66 6.22
N HIS A 52 -10.45 9.39 5.86
CA HIS A 52 -9.67 8.41 6.60
C HIS A 52 -8.24 8.39 6.06
N ILE A 53 -7.27 8.25 6.95
CA ILE A 53 -5.85 8.08 6.60
C ILE A 53 -5.50 6.62 6.89
N ILE A 54 -5.24 5.85 5.84
CA ILE A 54 -5.04 4.40 5.88
C ILE A 54 -3.56 4.11 5.65
N GLU A 55 -2.96 3.28 6.50
CA GLU A 55 -1.64 2.72 6.25
C GLU A 55 -1.77 1.56 5.25
N LEU A 56 -1.11 1.65 4.09
CA LEU A 56 -1.27 0.69 3.00
C LEU A 56 -0.70 -0.69 3.32
N SER A 57 0.33 -0.79 4.15
CA SER A 57 0.92 -2.08 4.54
C SER A 57 0.01 -2.91 5.45
N THR A 58 -0.81 -2.27 6.28
CA THR A 58 -1.67 -2.96 7.26
C THR A 58 -3.16 -2.85 6.93
N GLY A 59 -3.55 -1.94 6.04
CA GLY A 59 -4.93 -1.59 5.76
C GLY A 59 -5.64 -0.89 6.93
N LYS A 60 -4.92 -0.54 8.00
CA LYS A 60 -5.52 0.04 9.21
C LYS A 60 -5.64 1.55 9.09
N VAL A 61 -6.74 2.08 9.64
CA VAL A 61 -6.95 3.53 9.77
C VAL A 61 -6.04 4.06 10.89
N LYS A 62 -5.19 5.02 10.56
CA LYS A 62 -4.31 5.73 11.52
C LYS A 62 -4.90 7.01 12.05
N GLY A 63 -5.90 7.56 11.36
CA GLY A 63 -6.65 8.71 11.82
C GLY A 63 -7.74 9.12 10.83
N PHE A 64 -8.54 10.09 11.24
CA PHE A 64 -9.54 10.73 10.39
C PHE A 64 -9.48 12.24 10.55
N ARG A 65 -9.85 12.97 9.48
CA ARG A 65 -9.98 14.42 9.47
C ARG A 65 -11.27 14.81 8.78
N PHE A 66 -11.78 15.98 9.13
CA PHE A 66 -13.03 16.50 8.57
C PHE A 66 -12.84 17.53 7.44
N SER A 67 -11.59 17.84 7.14
CA SER A 67 -11.17 18.68 6.01
C SER A 67 -10.16 17.89 5.17
N TRP A 68 -10.27 18.02 3.85
CA TRP A 68 -9.33 17.39 2.92
C TRP A 68 -7.90 17.89 3.15
N LYS A 69 -7.73 19.21 3.35
CA LYS A 69 -6.42 19.83 3.57
C LYS A 69 -5.75 19.26 4.81
N ASP A 70 -6.49 19.14 5.90
CA ASP A 70 -5.96 18.58 7.16
C ASP A 70 -5.64 17.10 7.03
N ALA A 71 -6.43 16.36 6.25
CA ALA A 71 -6.18 14.94 5.98
C ALA A 71 -4.86 14.72 5.23
N VAL A 72 -4.62 15.52 4.19
CA VAL A 72 -3.38 15.48 3.39
C VAL A 72 -2.18 15.88 4.25
N ASN A 73 -2.29 16.98 5.01
CA ASN A 73 -1.22 17.42 5.90
C ASN A 73 -0.88 16.34 6.95
N PHE A 74 -1.91 15.68 7.50
CA PHE A 74 -1.69 14.60 8.45
C PHE A 74 -1.02 13.37 7.81
N ALA A 75 -1.39 13.00 6.59
CA ALA A 75 -0.72 11.93 5.86
C ALA A 75 0.77 12.26 5.61
N GLN A 76 1.09 13.50 5.20
CA GLN A 76 2.47 13.95 5.01
C GLN A 76 3.29 13.90 6.31
N GLN A 77 2.70 14.28 7.45
CA GLN A 77 3.37 14.15 8.76
C GLN A 77 3.68 12.70 9.10
N LEU A 78 2.79 11.77 8.77
CA LEU A 78 3.01 10.35 9.00
C LEU A 78 4.12 9.80 8.11
N GLU A 79 4.16 10.18 6.83
CA GLU A 79 5.26 9.81 5.91
C GLU A 79 6.60 10.29 6.46
N ALA A 80 6.69 11.57 6.82
CA ALA A 80 7.96 12.13 7.26
C ALA A 80 8.44 11.60 8.60
N LYS A 81 7.52 11.28 9.52
CA LYS A 81 7.86 10.55 10.76
C LYS A 81 8.41 9.16 10.46
N ALA A 82 7.87 8.49 9.44
CA ALA A 82 8.38 7.19 9.01
C ALA A 82 9.76 7.29 8.33
N ASP A 83 10.05 8.41 7.66
CA ASP A 83 11.34 8.70 7.03
C ASP A 83 12.37 9.35 7.99
N GLY A 84 11.98 9.72 9.21
CA GLY A 84 12.84 10.42 10.16
C GLY A 84 13.12 11.89 9.82
N VAL A 85 12.32 12.50 8.94
CA VAL A 85 12.49 13.85 8.40
C VAL A 85 11.52 14.84 9.08
N VAL A 86 11.99 16.03 9.43
CA VAL A 86 11.15 17.13 9.93
C VAL A 86 10.56 17.90 8.73
N VAL A 87 9.22 17.95 8.61
CA VAL A 87 8.53 18.68 7.52
C VAL A 87 8.23 20.12 7.94
N VAL A 88 8.59 21.08 7.08
CA VAL A 88 8.13 22.47 7.16
C VAL A 88 6.82 22.58 6.39
N LEU A 89 5.77 23.04 7.06
CA LEU A 89 4.42 23.13 6.51
C LEU A 89 4.30 24.34 5.57
N SER A 90 3.57 24.18 4.45
CA SER A 90 3.18 25.31 3.62
C SER A 90 2.03 26.07 4.29
N GLU A 91 2.38 27.17 4.97
CA GLU A 91 1.39 28.15 5.45
C GLU A 91 0.82 28.93 4.26
N GLY A 92 -0.26 28.40 3.68
CA GLY A 92 -1.03 29.07 2.64
C GLY A 92 -2.13 29.93 3.24
N ALA A 93 -1.78 31.21 3.47
CA ALA A 93 -2.58 32.44 3.40
C ALA A 93 -4.07 32.38 3.74
N GLN A 94 -4.41 32.90 4.92
CA GLN A 94 -5.70 33.54 5.15
C GLN A 94 -5.62 34.97 4.59
N GLN A 95 -6.45 35.27 3.59
CA GLN A 95 -7.02 36.60 3.38
C GLN A 95 -8.52 36.42 3.29
#